data_AF-A0A1V5MFK7-F1
#
_entry.id   AF-A0A1V5MFK7-F1
#
_cell.length_a   1.000
_cell.length_b   1.000
_cell.length_c   1.000
_cell.angle_alpha   90.00
_cell.angle_beta   90.00
_cell.angle_gamma   90.00
#
_symmetry.space_group_name_H-M   'P 1'
#
loop_
_entity.id
_entity.type
_entity.pdbx_description
1 polymer ?
#
loop_
_entity_poly.entity_id
_entity_poly.type
_entity_poly.pdbx_seq_one_letter_code
_entity_poly.pdbx_strand_id
1 'polypeptide(L)'
;MIVIGIILGLIVWGLVGSGIRYFVLQTPMTGMFEGFVAGVWAAWPFIHQFRVSRYNFLHPVPREYKATVPQAFSKVRDLLAELTYNFGDKWHVVTADVQSKRITANLRFTDEETRMEGDSRGQIHTRTERVQRLVELEVQMKETDSGTVVQFDFYPKIEGANISACDSVVSGFCRAIEAAMGSGLERGTPGDTRLPAPPWWLVALTVCGVMSLFGSISAHVGEIRQKINEHPKELQQEKINQEQREQAMRDEIAAWTRFKEANNLK
;
A
#
# COMPACT_ATOMS: atom_id res chain seq x y z
N MET A 1 -2.39 -4.03 10.05
CA MET A 1 -3.27 -4.20 8.88
C MET A 1 -2.61 -3.79 7.58
N ILE A 2 -2.02 -2.59 7.45
CA ILE A 2 -1.26 -2.20 6.23
C ILE A 2 -0.16 -3.20 5.88
N VAL A 3 0.69 -3.57 6.84
CA VAL A 3 1.81 -4.50 6.61
C VAL A 3 1.33 -5.84 6.06
N ILE A 4 0.22 -6.36 6.59
CA ILE A 4 -0.41 -7.60 6.12
C ILE A 4 -0.90 -7.43 4.67
N GLY A 5 -1.55 -6.31 4.36
CA GLY A 5 -1.98 -5.98 2.99
C GLY A 5 -0.82 -5.90 2.01
N ILE A 6 0.31 -5.31 2.41
CA ILE A 6 1.53 -5.23 1.57
C ILE A 6 2.10 -6.64 1.34
N ILE A 7 2.25 -7.45 2.39
CA ILE A 7 2.80 -8.81 2.28
C ILE A 7 1.92 -9.66 1.37
N LEU A 8 0.59 -9.65 1.58
CA LEU A 8 -0.35 -10.38 0.74
C LEU A 8 -0.33 -9.88 -0.71
N GLY A 9 -0.26 -8.56 -0.91
CA GLY A 9 -0.15 -7.95 -2.23
C GLY A 9 1.12 -8.41 -2.98
N LEU A 10 2.27 -8.48 -2.29
CA LEU A 10 3.52 -8.98 -2.86
C LEU A 10 3.45 -10.48 -3.20
N ILE A 11 2.82 -11.28 -2.35
CA ILE A 11 2.62 -12.72 -2.61
C ILE A 11 1.74 -12.93 -3.84
N VAL A 12 0.60 -12.23 -3.93
CA VAL A 12 -0.31 -12.32 -5.08
C VAL A 12 0.37 -11.82 -6.35
N TRP A 13 1.16 -10.74 -6.26
CA TRP A 13 1.95 -10.26 -7.39
C TRP A 13 2.91 -11.33 -7.92
N GLY A 14 3.68 -11.95 -7.03
CA GLY A 14 4.60 -13.02 -7.39
C GLY A 14 3.90 -14.22 -8.00
N LEU A 15 2.78 -14.67 -7.42
CA LEU A 15 2.02 -15.83 -7.90
C LEU A 15 1.39 -15.59 -9.27
N VAL A 16 0.69 -14.46 -9.44
CA VAL A 16 0.00 -14.14 -10.70
C VAL A 16 1.01 -13.85 -11.81
N GLY A 17 2.06 -13.08 -11.50
CA GLY A 17 3.10 -12.78 -12.48
C GLY A 17 3.89 -14.02 -12.90
N SER A 18 4.24 -14.88 -11.95
CA SER A 18 4.86 -16.18 -12.24
C SER A 18 3.93 -17.10 -13.04
N GLY A 19 2.65 -17.14 -12.68
CA GLY A 19 1.64 -17.94 -13.37
C GLY A 19 1.49 -17.55 -14.84
N ILE A 20 1.33 -16.26 -15.13
CA ILE A 20 1.21 -15.75 -16.50
C ILE A 20 2.50 -16.02 -17.28
N ARG A 21 3.65 -15.81 -16.66
CA ARG A 21 4.95 -16.09 -17.28
C ARG A 21 5.12 -17.55 -17.68
N TYR A 22 4.95 -18.48 -16.74
CA TYR A 22 5.28 -19.88 -16.98
C TYR A 22 4.20 -20.65 -17.74
N PHE A 23 2.92 -20.32 -17.53
CA PHE A 23 1.82 -21.10 -18.11
C PHE A 23 1.16 -20.46 -19.33
N VAL A 24 1.33 -19.14 -19.58
CA VAL A 24 0.64 -18.45 -20.68
C VAL A 24 1.60 -17.96 -21.75
N LEU A 25 2.63 -17.19 -21.39
CA LEU A 25 3.45 -16.45 -22.37
C LEU A 25 4.85 -17.04 -22.60
N GLN A 26 5.32 -17.93 -21.72
CA GLN A 26 6.63 -18.62 -21.78
C GLN A 26 7.83 -17.72 -22.12
N THR A 27 7.73 -16.42 -21.83
CA THR A 27 8.72 -15.39 -22.19
C THR A 27 9.26 -14.72 -20.92
N PRO A 28 10.54 -14.29 -20.91
CA PRO A 28 11.12 -13.63 -19.75
C PRO A 28 10.47 -12.25 -19.54
N MET A 29 10.25 -11.89 -18.27
CA MET A 29 9.70 -10.59 -17.82
C MET A 29 8.21 -10.29 -18.13
N THR A 30 7.49 -11.17 -18.82
CA THR A 30 6.03 -11.01 -19.03
C THR A 30 5.22 -11.33 -17.77
N GLY A 31 4.08 -10.67 -17.58
CA GLY A 31 3.16 -10.93 -16.46
C GLY A 31 3.40 -10.08 -15.20
N MET A 32 4.47 -9.28 -15.16
CA MET A 32 4.79 -8.46 -13.99
C MET A 32 3.76 -7.36 -13.72
N PHE A 33 3.25 -6.71 -14.77
CA PHE A 33 2.29 -5.62 -14.64
C PHE A 33 0.91 -6.15 -14.20
N GLU A 34 0.47 -7.26 -14.80
CA GLU A 34 -0.78 -7.94 -14.49
C GLU A 34 -0.76 -8.50 -13.06
N GLY A 35 0.36 -9.08 -12.65
CA GLY A 35 0.55 -9.49 -11.27
C GLY A 35 0.53 -8.29 -10.31
N PHE A 36 1.10 -7.14 -10.69
CA PHE A 36 1.06 -5.93 -9.86
C PHE A 36 -0.38 -5.45 -9.68
N VAL A 37 -1.18 -5.43 -10.74
CA VAL A 37 -2.62 -5.10 -10.67
C VAL A 37 -3.34 -6.04 -9.69
N ALA A 38 -3.10 -7.34 -9.79
CA ALA A 38 -3.69 -8.33 -8.88
C ALA A 38 -3.24 -8.13 -7.43
N GLY A 39 -1.97 -7.80 -7.21
CA GLY A 39 -1.43 -7.47 -5.89
C GLY A 39 -2.09 -6.24 -5.27
N VAL A 40 -2.33 -5.18 -6.06
CA VAL A 40 -3.04 -3.96 -5.62
C VAL A 40 -4.48 -4.28 -5.24
N TRP A 41 -5.18 -5.13 -6.00
CA TRP A 41 -6.52 -5.61 -5.67
C TRP A 41 -6.55 -6.37 -4.33
N ALA A 42 -5.57 -7.25 -4.11
CA ALA A 42 -5.48 -8.02 -2.87
C ALA A 42 -5.15 -7.14 -1.65
N ALA A 43 -4.35 -6.09 -1.83
CA ALA A 43 -3.96 -5.17 -0.76
C ALA A 43 -5.07 -4.16 -0.41
N TRP A 44 -5.90 -3.77 -1.37
CA TRP A 44 -6.96 -2.76 -1.22
C TRP A 44 -7.84 -2.92 0.03
N PRO A 45 -8.46 -4.09 0.32
CA PRO A 45 -9.37 -4.21 1.46
C PRO A 45 -8.68 -3.94 2.80
N PHE A 46 -7.42 -4.33 2.94
CA PHE A 46 -6.62 -4.11 4.16
C PHE A 46 -6.25 -2.64 4.35
N ILE A 47 -5.95 -1.94 3.24
CA ILE A 47 -5.68 -0.50 3.26
C ILE A 47 -6.96 0.25 3.64
N HIS A 48 -8.10 -0.12 3.05
CA HIS A 48 -9.40 0.47 3.39
C HIS A 48 -9.73 0.27 4.88
N GLN A 49 -9.65 -0.96 5.38
CA GLN A 49 -9.95 -1.27 6.78
C GLN A 49 -9.02 -0.52 7.74
N PHE A 50 -7.74 -0.40 7.42
CA PHE A 50 -6.82 0.41 8.22
C PHE A 50 -7.24 1.88 8.24
N ARG A 51 -7.58 2.46 7.08
CA ARG A 51 -8.02 3.86 6.99
C ARG A 51 -9.29 4.12 7.80
N VAL A 52 -10.28 3.23 7.70
CA VAL A 52 -11.52 3.33 8.50
C VAL A 52 -11.23 3.16 9.98
N SER A 53 -10.38 2.20 10.37
CA SER A 53 -9.98 2.03 11.76
C SER A 53 -9.25 3.26 12.31
N ARG A 54 -8.40 3.89 11.50
CA ARG A 54 -7.69 5.13 11.86
C ARG A 54 -8.67 6.28 11.99
N TYR A 55 -9.61 6.41 11.05
CA TYR A 55 -10.67 7.40 11.10
C TYR A 55 -11.52 7.24 12.37
N ASN A 56 -12.00 6.03 12.67
CA ASN A 56 -12.80 5.75 13.87
C ASN A 56 -12.01 5.96 15.18
N PHE A 57 -10.69 5.86 15.13
CA PHE A 57 -9.83 6.17 16.27
C PHE A 57 -9.67 7.69 16.48
N LEU A 58 -9.52 8.46 15.39
CA LEU A 58 -9.41 9.92 15.44
C LEU A 58 -10.77 10.60 15.67
N HIS A 59 -11.86 9.94 15.31
CA HIS A 59 -13.23 10.40 15.45
C HIS A 59 -14.04 9.34 16.20
N PRO A 60 -13.81 9.17 17.52
CA PRO A 60 -14.55 8.23 18.33
C PRO A 60 -16.05 8.53 18.29
N VAL A 61 -16.85 7.47 18.41
CA VAL A 61 -18.32 7.55 18.41
C VAL A 61 -18.79 8.52 19.50
N PRO A 62 -19.75 9.43 19.21
CA PRO A 62 -20.29 10.32 20.21
C PRO A 62 -20.85 9.56 21.42
N ARG A 63 -20.50 10.03 22.62
CA ARG A 63 -20.89 9.36 23.88
C ARG A 63 -21.81 10.24 24.70
N GLU A 64 -22.87 9.64 25.22
CA GLU A 64 -23.81 10.26 26.15
C GLU A 64 -23.33 10.05 27.59
N TYR A 65 -23.12 11.17 28.28
CA TYR A 65 -22.79 11.22 29.69
C TYR A 65 -24.00 11.72 30.48
N LYS A 66 -24.17 11.23 31.71
CA LYS A 66 -25.24 11.67 32.63
C LYS A 66 -25.02 13.07 33.22
N ALA A 67 -23.96 13.76 32.81
CA ALA A 67 -23.64 15.12 33.25
C ALA A 67 -24.41 16.17 32.44
N THR A 68 -24.72 17.31 33.07
CA THR A 68 -25.30 18.46 32.36
C THR A 68 -24.25 19.13 31.46
N VAL A 69 -24.68 19.82 30.40
CA VAL A 69 -23.76 20.47 29.45
C VAL A 69 -22.75 21.40 30.14
N PRO A 70 -23.14 22.26 31.11
CA PRO A 70 -22.17 23.13 31.79
C PRO A 70 -21.14 22.36 32.61
N GLN A 71 -21.53 21.23 33.23
CA GLN A 71 -20.63 20.37 33.99
C GLN A 71 -19.67 19.60 33.08
N ALA A 72 -20.16 19.07 31.96
CA ALA A 72 -19.31 18.42 30.95
C ALA A 72 -18.31 19.42 30.35
N PHE A 73 -18.77 20.63 30.04
CA PHE A 73 -17.93 21.70 29.50
C PHE A 73 -16.81 22.11 30.47
N SER A 74 -17.13 22.33 31.75
CA SER A 74 -16.11 22.69 32.74
C SER A 74 -15.10 21.56 32.93
N LYS A 75 -15.56 20.30 33.02
CA LYS A 75 -14.69 19.13 33.18
C LYS A 75 -13.74 18.94 32.00
N VAL A 76 -14.22 19.05 30.77
CA VAL A 76 -13.35 18.95 29.58
C VAL A 76 -12.32 20.08 29.55
N ARG A 77 -12.74 21.31 29.87
CA ARG A 77 -11.83 22.46 29.91
C ARG A 77 -10.76 22.30 31.00
N ASP A 78 -11.14 21.83 32.18
CA ASP A 78 -10.22 21.62 33.29
C ASP A 78 -9.22 20.50 32.97
N LEU A 79 -9.68 19.41 32.33
CA LEU A 79 -8.79 18.34 31.83
C LEU A 79 -7.79 18.85 30.79
N LEU A 80 -8.20 19.71 29.85
CA LEU A 80 -7.29 20.31 28.88
C LEU A 80 -6.21 21.17 29.56
N ALA A 81 -6.53 21.83 30.67
CA ALA A 81 -5.57 22.64 31.43
C ALA A 81 -4.61 21.82 32.30
N GLU A 82 -5.07 20.67 32.81
CA GLU A 82 -4.31 19.80 33.71
C GLU A 82 -3.40 18.82 32.96
N LEU A 83 -3.85 18.31 31.81
CA LEU A 83 -3.10 17.32 31.04
C LEU A 83 -1.79 17.91 30.53
N THR A 84 -0.70 17.29 30.98
CA THR A 84 0.67 17.56 30.54
C THR A 84 1.21 16.34 29.81
N TYR A 85 1.85 16.59 28.67
CA TYR A 85 2.49 15.56 27.85
C TYR A 85 4.01 15.68 27.99
N ASN A 86 4.74 14.88 27.22
CA ASN A 86 6.20 14.87 27.24
C ASN A 86 6.76 16.30 27.21
N PHE A 87 7.82 16.52 28.01
CA PHE A 87 8.48 17.82 28.17
C PHE A 87 7.60 18.95 28.73
N GLY A 88 6.43 18.64 29.32
CA GLY A 88 5.55 19.62 29.93
C GLY A 88 4.64 20.35 28.92
N ASP A 89 4.54 19.82 27.70
CA ASP A 89 3.67 20.36 26.65
C ASP A 89 2.20 20.24 27.07
N LYS A 90 1.41 21.30 26.85
CA LYS A 90 0.01 21.43 27.29
C LYS A 90 -0.90 21.77 26.13
N TRP A 91 -2.19 21.44 26.28
CA TRP A 91 -3.21 21.89 25.33
C TRP A 91 -3.37 23.41 25.42
N HIS A 92 -3.36 24.05 24.26
CA HIS A 92 -3.71 25.45 24.10
C HIS A 92 -5.15 25.56 23.61
N VAL A 93 -6.06 26.01 24.47
CA VAL A 93 -7.47 26.25 24.11
C VAL A 93 -7.54 27.49 23.20
N VAL A 94 -7.90 27.30 21.94
CA VAL A 94 -8.01 28.37 20.94
C VAL A 94 -9.36 29.07 21.09
N THR A 95 -10.43 28.28 21.18
CA THR A 95 -11.80 28.78 21.34
C THR A 95 -12.53 27.90 22.33
N ALA A 96 -13.21 28.51 23.30
CA ALA A 96 -14.10 27.82 24.22
C ALA A 96 -15.41 28.62 24.28
N ASP A 97 -16.39 28.21 23.48
CA ASP A 97 -17.67 28.90 23.41
C ASP A 97 -18.77 28.05 24.04
N VAL A 98 -19.32 28.58 25.13
CA VAL A 98 -20.38 27.95 25.92
C VAL A 98 -21.73 28.04 25.17
N GLN A 99 -21.94 29.06 24.34
CA GLN A 99 -23.19 29.24 23.59
C GLN A 99 -23.27 28.27 22.40
N SER A 100 -22.20 28.15 21.62
CA SER A 100 -22.11 27.16 20.54
C SER A 100 -21.74 25.75 21.02
N LYS A 101 -21.54 25.56 22.33
CA LYS A 101 -21.24 24.28 22.98
C LYS A 101 -20.04 23.56 22.35
N ARG A 102 -19.02 24.34 21.95
CA ARG A 102 -17.84 23.86 21.21
C ARG A 102 -16.54 24.32 21.87
N ILE A 103 -15.57 23.42 21.94
CA ILE A 103 -14.20 23.70 22.40
C ILE A 103 -13.24 23.29 21.29
N THR A 104 -12.31 24.17 20.93
CA THR A 104 -11.21 23.89 20.00
C THR A 104 -9.90 24.10 20.74
N ALA A 105 -9.06 23.08 20.76
CA ALA A 105 -7.77 23.10 21.44
C ALA A 105 -6.66 22.54 20.54
N ASN A 106 -5.47 23.09 20.65
CA ASN A 106 -4.30 22.68 19.89
C ASN A 106 -3.22 22.19 20.83
N LEU A 107 -2.63 21.03 20.56
CA LEU A 107 -1.48 20.51 21.26
C LEU A 107 -0.29 20.48 20.31
N ARG A 108 0.76 21.23 20.67
CA ARG A 108 2.09 21.05 20.10
C ARG A 108 2.87 20.20 21.10
N PHE A 109 3.23 18.99 20.71
CA PHE A 109 4.02 18.12 21.55
C PHE A 109 5.31 17.70 20.86
N THR A 110 6.37 17.58 21.64
CA THR A 110 7.66 17.08 21.16
C THR A 110 7.75 15.58 21.39
N ASP A 111 8.08 14.83 20.33
CA ASP A 111 8.34 13.39 20.43
C ASP A 111 9.76 13.05 19.96
N GLU A 112 10.29 11.93 20.43
CA GLU A 112 11.61 11.44 20.02
C GLU A 112 11.45 10.38 18.92
N GLU A 113 11.98 10.68 17.72
CA GLU A 113 11.95 9.78 16.57
C GLU A 113 13.36 9.23 16.33
N THR A 114 13.49 7.91 16.30
CA THR A 114 14.74 7.23 15.93
C THR A 114 14.88 7.20 14.42
N ARG A 115 15.80 7.98 13.88
CA ARG A 115 16.21 7.90 12.47
C ARG A 115 17.41 6.99 12.31
N MET A 116 17.37 6.17 11.25
CA MET A 116 18.54 5.40 10.80
C MET A 116 19.26 6.23 9.75
N GLU A 117 20.48 6.66 10.07
CA GLU A 117 21.36 7.39 9.16
C GLU A 117 22.53 6.51 8.75
N GLY A 118 22.90 6.57 7.46
CA GLY A 118 24.12 5.95 6.97
C GLY A 118 25.30 6.89 7.16
N ASP A 119 26.35 6.42 7.83
CA ASP A 119 27.63 7.14 7.86
C ASP A 119 28.30 7.07 6.48
N SER A 120 29.18 8.03 6.21
CA SER A 120 30.10 8.09 5.06
C SER A 120 30.92 6.82 4.81
N ARG A 121 31.01 5.93 5.81
CA ARG A 121 31.66 4.61 5.76
C ARG A 121 30.71 3.44 5.48
N GLY A 122 29.43 3.70 5.21
CA GLY A 122 28.41 2.69 4.93
C GLY A 122 27.85 1.97 6.16
N GLN A 123 28.18 2.41 7.38
CA GLN A 123 27.60 1.87 8.61
C GLN A 123 26.30 2.59 8.98
N ILE A 124 25.26 1.82 9.31
CA ILE A 124 23.96 2.35 9.71
C ILE A 124 23.96 2.59 11.22
N HIS A 125 23.73 3.84 11.63
CA HIS A 125 23.62 4.21 13.04
C HIS A 125 22.23 4.78 13.32
N THR A 126 21.71 4.55 14.52
CA THR A 126 20.43 5.11 14.96
C THR A 126 20.66 6.40 15.73
N ARG A 127 20.11 7.51 15.23
CA ARG A 127 20.09 8.81 15.90
C ARG A 127 18.68 9.12 16.37
N THR A 128 18.54 9.47 17.65
CA THR A 128 17.29 10.01 18.19
C THR A 128 17.21 11.50 17.91
N GLU A 129 16.17 11.93 17.18
CA GLU A 129 15.88 13.34 16.92
C GLU A 129 14.55 13.73 17.56
N ARG A 130 14.50 14.96 18.10
CA ARG A 130 13.26 15.53 18.64
C ARG A 130 12.47 16.17 17.52
N VAL A 131 11.24 15.68 17.30
CA VAL A 131 10.33 16.17 16.26
C VAL A 131 9.12 16.79 16.94
N GLN A 132 8.79 18.02 16.56
CA GLN A 132 7.54 18.67 16.99
C GLN A 132 6.37 18.18 16.15
N ARG A 133 5.28 17.81 16.81
CA ARG A 133 4.03 17.36 16.19
C ARG A 133 2.87 18.22 16.66
N LEU A 134 1.87 18.36 15.80
CA LEU A 134 0.69 19.20 16.05
C LEU A 134 -0.59 18.36 15.91
N VAL A 135 -1.41 18.38 16.96
CA VAL A 135 -2.74 17.79 16.98
C VAL A 135 -3.74 18.86 17.36
N GLU A 136 -4.81 18.98 16.59
CA GLU A 136 -5.96 19.79 16.96
C GLU A 136 -7.06 18.88 17.47
N LEU A 137 -7.77 19.34 18.48
CA LEU A 137 -8.91 18.67 19.08
C LEU A 137 -10.09 19.61 18.98
N GLU A 138 -11.17 19.08 18.46
CA GLU A 138 -12.47 19.71 18.47
C GLU A 138 -13.43 18.88 19.32
N VAL A 139 -14.09 19.56 20.26
CA VAL A 139 -15.10 18.96 21.12
C VAL A 139 -16.43 19.65 20.84
N GLN A 140 -17.43 18.87 20.48
CA GLN A 140 -18.81 19.35 20.32
C GLN A 140 -19.70 18.70 21.38
N MET A 141 -20.53 19.50 22.03
CA MET A 141 -21.46 19.03 23.06
C MET A 141 -22.90 19.32 22.64
N LYS A 142 -23.75 18.31 22.71
CA LYS A 142 -25.17 18.42 22.42
C LYS A 142 -26.00 17.93 23.60
N GLU A 143 -27.06 18.64 23.89
CA GLU A 143 -27.98 18.30 24.97
C GLU A 143 -28.98 17.24 24.51
N THR A 144 -29.35 16.33 25.41
CA THR A 144 -30.31 15.25 25.18
C THR A 144 -31.19 15.12 26.43
N ASP A 145 -32.40 14.57 26.30
CA ASP A 145 -33.40 14.50 27.38
C ASP A 145 -32.89 13.87 28.68
N SER A 146 -31.88 12.98 28.60
CA SER A 146 -31.29 12.25 29.72
C SER A 146 -29.85 12.65 30.07
N GLY A 147 -29.22 13.60 29.36
CA GLY A 147 -27.81 13.94 29.56
C GLY A 147 -27.18 14.78 28.45
N THR A 148 -25.87 14.60 28.26
CA THR A 148 -25.07 15.35 27.28
C THR A 148 -24.32 14.39 26.37
N VAL A 149 -24.52 14.52 25.06
CA VAL A 149 -23.72 13.84 24.04
C VAL A 149 -22.47 14.68 23.78
N VAL A 150 -21.29 14.10 23.96
CA VAL A 150 -20.01 14.73 23.65
C VAL A 150 -19.35 13.98 22.50
N GLN A 151 -19.01 14.71 21.45
CA GLN A 151 -18.25 14.25 20.30
C GLN A 151 -16.84 14.84 20.36
N PHE A 152 -15.84 13.99 20.15
CA PHE A 152 -14.43 14.37 20.09
C PHE A 152 -13.92 14.09 18.68
N ASP A 153 -13.32 15.09 18.06
CA ASP A 153 -12.73 14.99 16.74
C ASP A 153 -11.26 15.44 16.82
N PHE A 154 -10.34 14.52 16.53
CA PHE A 154 -8.91 14.78 16.54
C PHE A 154 -8.40 14.96 15.11
N TYR A 155 -7.72 16.08 14.85
CA TYR A 155 -7.13 16.42 13.57
C TYR A 155 -5.61 16.54 13.72
N PRO A 156 -4.86 15.45 13.47
CA PRO A 156 -3.41 15.52 13.44
C PRO A 156 -2.96 16.29 12.19
N LYS A 157 -2.21 17.37 12.36
CA LYS A 157 -1.73 18.22 11.26
C LYS A 157 -0.32 17.89 10.80
N ILE A 158 0.54 17.41 11.71
CA ILE A 158 1.95 17.11 11.41
C ILE A 158 2.34 15.85 12.19
N GLU A 159 2.27 14.68 11.53
CA GLU A 159 2.65 13.39 12.13
C GLU A 159 4.06 12.92 11.74
N GLY A 160 4.72 13.57 10.78
CA GLY A 160 5.97 13.05 10.20
C GLY A 160 5.72 11.70 9.49
N ALA A 161 6.72 10.81 9.46
CA ALA A 161 6.56 9.47 8.90
C ALA A 161 5.82 8.49 9.85
N ASN A 162 5.64 8.86 11.12
CA ASN A 162 5.02 8.03 12.14
C ASN A 162 3.55 8.39 12.34
N ILE A 163 2.68 7.72 11.59
CA ILE A 163 1.21 7.90 11.66
C ILE A 163 0.65 7.55 13.05
N SER A 164 1.33 6.73 13.86
CA SER A 164 0.88 6.34 15.22
C SER A 164 1.38 7.26 16.34
N ALA A 165 2.07 8.34 16.00
CA ALA A 165 2.64 9.33 16.92
C ALA A 165 1.65 9.86 17.97
N CYS A 166 0.42 10.11 17.54
CA CYS A 166 -0.60 10.80 18.33
C CYS A 166 -1.44 9.83 19.17
N ASP A 167 -1.22 8.53 19.05
CA ASP A 167 -2.13 7.49 19.55
C ASP A 167 -2.15 7.46 21.08
N SER A 168 -0.99 7.67 21.70
CA SER A 168 -0.86 7.79 23.16
C SER A 168 -1.60 9.02 23.70
N VAL A 169 -1.54 10.14 22.99
CA VAL A 169 -2.21 11.39 23.34
C VAL A 169 -3.72 11.23 23.27
N VAL A 170 -4.24 10.71 22.14
CA VAL A 170 -5.67 10.51 21.90
C VAL A 170 -6.24 9.50 22.90
N SER A 171 -5.60 8.34 23.04
CA SER A 171 -6.08 7.31 23.99
C SER A 171 -5.99 7.76 25.44
N GLY A 172 -4.93 8.48 25.82
CA GLY A 172 -4.78 9.08 27.15
C GLY A 172 -5.87 10.10 27.47
N PHE A 173 -6.17 11.00 26.52
CA PHE A 173 -7.24 12.00 26.68
C PHE A 173 -8.62 11.34 26.82
N CYS A 174 -8.96 10.39 25.94
CA CYS A 174 -10.23 9.66 26.01
C CYS A 174 -10.40 8.92 27.34
N ARG A 175 -9.33 8.28 27.86
CA ARG A 175 -9.35 7.63 29.18
C ARG A 175 -9.51 8.62 30.33
N ALA A 176 -8.85 9.77 30.29
CA ALA A 176 -8.99 10.80 31.31
C ALA A 176 -10.44 11.35 31.35
N ILE A 177 -11.07 11.48 30.18
CA ILE A 177 -12.48 11.85 30.08
C ILE A 177 -13.42 10.78 30.64
N GLU A 178 -13.21 9.50 30.31
CA GLU A 178 -14.00 8.40 30.89
C GLU A 178 -13.87 8.36 32.42
N ALA A 179 -12.68 8.61 32.96
CA ALA A 179 -12.44 8.68 34.39
C ALA A 179 -13.16 9.88 35.05
N ALA A 180 -13.22 11.02 34.37
CA ALA A 180 -13.82 12.25 34.90
C ALA A 180 -15.34 12.32 34.76
N MET A 181 -15.90 11.78 33.67
CA MET A 181 -17.33 11.89 33.32
C MET A 181 -18.10 10.56 33.48
N GLY A 182 -17.40 9.45 33.74
CA GLY A 182 -17.97 8.11 33.88
C GLY A 182 -18.07 7.35 32.55
N SER A 183 -18.56 6.10 32.60
CA SER A 183 -18.78 5.29 31.40
C SER A 183 -19.93 5.88 30.57
N GLY A 184 -19.60 6.61 29.50
CA GLY A 184 -20.60 7.13 28.57
C GLY A 184 -21.27 6.02 27.76
N LEU A 185 -22.55 6.21 27.43
CA LEU A 185 -23.30 5.32 26.52
C LEU A 185 -23.01 5.74 25.08
N GLU A 186 -22.64 4.81 24.21
CA GLU A 186 -22.38 5.12 22.79
C GLU A 186 -23.70 5.45 22.08
N ARG A 187 -23.79 6.63 21.43
CA ARG A 187 -25.01 7.16 20.80
C ARG A 187 -24.89 7.34 19.29
N GLY A 188 -23.87 6.75 18.67
CA GLY A 188 -23.66 6.81 17.22
C GLY A 188 -23.22 5.47 16.63
N THR A 189 -23.18 5.42 15.31
CA THR A 189 -22.55 4.33 14.57
C THR A 189 -21.11 4.70 14.25
N PRO A 190 -20.13 3.79 14.46
CA PRO A 190 -18.78 4.01 13.96
C PRO A 190 -18.80 4.14 12.43
N GLY A 191 -17.77 4.76 11.86
CA GLY A 191 -17.59 4.82 10.41
C GLY A 191 -17.66 3.42 9.81
N ASP A 192 -18.41 3.31 8.71
CA ASP A 192 -18.76 2.01 8.12
C ASP A 192 -17.51 1.24 7.72
N THR A 193 -17.33 0.06 8.32
CA THR A 193 -16.23 -0.85 8.03
C THR A 193 -16.49 -1.70 6.80
N ARG A 194 -17.70 -1.64 6.22
CA ARG A 194 -18.03 -2.33 4.98
C ARG A 194 -17.13 -1.83 3.86
N LEU A 195 -16.72 -2.76 3.01
CA LEU A 195 -15.94 -2.45 1.83
C LEU A 195 -16.82 -1.65 0.86
N PRO A 196 -16.46 -0.38 0.55
CA PRO A 196 -17.17 0.38 -0.45
C PRO A 196 -16.91 -0.23 -1.82
N ALA A 197 -17.70 0.22 -2.81
CA ALA A 197 -17.40 -0.09 -4.20
C ALA A 197 -15.93 0.25 -4.51
N PRO A 198 -15.24 -0.61 -5.27
CA PRO A 198 -13.83 -0.37 -5.61
C PRO A 198 -13.69 0.98 -6.30
N PRO A 199 -12.66 1.77 -5.95
CA PRO A 199 -12.52 3.10 -6.50
C PRO A 199 -12.25 3.04 -8.01
N TRP A 200 -12.74 4.04 -8.74
CA TRP A 200 -12.68 4.07 -10.21
C TRP A 200 -11.26 3.93 -10.77
N TRP A 201 -10.25 4.44 -10.07
CA TRP A 201 -8.84 4.33 -10.47
C TRP A 201 -8.38 2.87 -10.48
N LEU A 202 -8.91 2.04 -9.58
CA LEU A 202 -8.56 0.65 -9.44
C LEU A 202 -9.22 -0.17 -10.56
N VAL A 203 -10.44 0.20 -10.95
CA VAL A 203 -11.11 -0.32 -12.16
C VAL A 203 -10.31 0.04 -13.42
N ALA A 204 -9.89 1.30 -13.57
CA ALA A 204 -9.06 1.74 -14.70
C ALA A 204 -7.73 0.97 -14.78
N LEU A 205 -7.07 0.75 -13.62
CA LEU A 205 -5.84 -0.04 -13.52
C LEU A 205 -6.06 -1.48 -13.98
N THR A 206 -7.24 -2.05 -13.68
CA THR A 206 -7.64 -3.38 -14.14
C THR A 206 -7.80 -3.44 -15.65
N VAL A 207 -8.47 -2.46 -16.24
CA VAL A 207 -8.63 -2.36 -17.70
C VAL A 207 -7.28 -2.24 -18.39
N CYS A 208 -6.38 -1.41 -17.87
CA CYS A 208 -5.01 -1.30 -18.38
C CYS A 208 -4.23 -2.62 -18.27
N GLY A 209 -4.35 -3.33 -17.14
CA GLY A 209 -3.73 -4.65 -16.94
C GLY A 209 -4.24 -5.69 -17.95
N VAL A 210 -5.55 -5.72 -18.19
CA VAL A 210 -6.15 -6.61 -19.18
C VAL A 210 -5.69 -6.26 -20.60
N MET A 211 -5.65 -4.98 -20.98
CA MET A 211 -5.15 -4.56 -22.28
C MET A 211 -3.68 -4.92 -22.49
N SER A 212 -2.84 -4.75 -21.45
CA SER A 212 -1.43 -5.17 -21.46
C SER A 212 -1.29 -6.68 -21.70
N LEU A 213 -2.11 -7.49 -21.02
CA LEU A 213 -2.13 -8.94 -21.20
C LEU A 213 -2.54 -9.32 -22.62
N PHE A 214 -3.60 -8.71 -23.16
CA PHE A 214 -4.05 -8.94 -24.54
C PHE A 214 -2.98 -8.56 -25.56
N GLY A 215 -2.30 -7.42 -25.36
CA GLY A 215 -1.15 -7.02 -26.17
C GLY A 215 -0.07 -8.08 -26.17
N SER A 216 0.32 -8.56 -24.98
CA SER A 216 1.35 -9.59 -24.82
C SER A 216 0.97 -10.93 -25.47
N ILE A 217 -0.28 -11.37 -25.31
CA ILE A 217 -0.78 -12.61 -25.93
C ILE A 217 -0.79 -12.49 -27.45
N SER A 218 -1.29 -11.37 -27.99
CA SER A 218 -1.34 -11.16 -29.45
C SER A 218 0.05 -11.14 -30.09
N ALA A 219 1.03 -10.51 -29.44
CA ALA A 219 2.43 -10.54 -29.87
C ALA A 219 2.98 -11.98 -29.87
N HIS A 220 2.76 -12.72 -28.78
CA HIS A 220 3.25 -14.10 -28.64
C HIS A 220 2.63 -15.05 -29.68
N VAL A 221 1.32 -14.93 -29.94
CA VAL A 221 0.64 -15.71 -31.00
C VAL A 221 1.19 -15.33 -32.39
N GLY A 222 1.51 -14.05 -32.61
CA GLY A 222 2.18 -13.59 -33.83
C GLY A 222 3.54 -14.27 -34.04
N GLU A 223 4.37 -14.32 -33.01
CA GLU A 223 5.68 -15.00 -33.05
C GLU A 223 5.55 -16.49 -33.33
N ILE A 224 4.61 -17.18 -32.65
CA ILE A 224 4.36 -18.60 -32.89
C ILE A 224 3.95 -18.83 -34.35
N ARG A 225 3.06 -17.99 -34.88
CA ARG A 225 2.60 -18.10 -36.27
C ARG A 225 3.74 -17.86 -37.27
N GLN A 226 4.63 -16.91 -36.98
CA GLN A 226 5.82 -16.67 -37.80
C GLN A 226 6.75 -17.88 -37.78
N LYS A 227 7.07 -18.43 -36.60
CA LYS A 227 7.92 -19.62 -36.47
C LYS A 227 7.34 -20.82 -37.23
N ILE A 228 6.03 -21.05 -37.15
CA ILE A 228 5.37 -22.13 -37.90
C ILE A 228 5.52 -21.93 -39.42
N ASN A 229 5.43 -20.70 -39.91
CA ASN A 229 5.58 -20.40 -41.34
C ASN A 229 7.03 -20.46 -41.84
N GLU A 230 8.01 -20.22 -40.98
CA GLU A 230 9.44 -20.25 -41.31
C GLU A 230 10.03 -21.67 -41.22
N HIS A 231 9.52 -22.51 -40.32
CA HIS A 231 9.93 -23.90 -40.12
C HIS A 231 10.05 -24.76 -41.41
N PRO A 232 9.11 -24.70 -42.39
CA PRO A 232 9.27 -25.44 -43.63
C PRO A 232 10.39 -24.91 -44.54
N LYS A 233 10.71 -23.61 -44.46
CA LYS A 233 11.80 -22.99 -45.23
C LYS A 233 13.16 -23.39 -44.67
N GLU A 234 13.28 -23.42 -43.34
CA GLU A 234 14.50 -23.89 -42.66
C GLU A 234 14.80 -25.36 -43.00
N LEU A 235 13.78 -26.23 -42.96
CA LEU A 235 13.90 -27.63 -43.36
C LEU A 235 14.30 -27.79 -44.84
N GLN A 236 13.82 -26.93 -45.73
CA GLN A 236 14.25 -26.93 -47.13
C GLN A 236 15.70 -26.47 -47.27
N GLN A 237 16.11 -25.44 -46.53
CA GLN A 237 17.48 -24.94 -46.56
C GLN A 237 18.48 -25.96 -46.00
N GLU A 238 18.13 -26.68 -44.93
CA GLU A 238 18.94 -27.76 -44.38
C GLU A 238 19.13 -28.91 -45.38
N LYS A 239 18.06 -29.31 -46.07
CA LYS A 239 18.14 -30.32 -47.13
C LYS A 239 19.05 -29.89 -48.27
N ILE A 240 18.92 -28.65 -48.74
CA ILE A 240 19.78 -28.10 -49.80
C ILE A 240 21.25 -28.07 -49.35
N ASN A 241 21.52 -27.63 -48.13
CA ASN A 241 22.88 -27.61 -47.58
C ASN A 241 23.45 -29.03 -47.43
N GLN A 242 22.62 -30.01 -47.07
CA GLN A 242 23.03 -31.41 -46.98
C GLN A 242 23.34 -31.99 -48.37
N GLU A 243 22.50 -31.73 -49.37
CA GLU A 243 22.73 -32.13 -50.76
C GLU A 243 24.02 -31.51 -51.33
N GLN A 244 24.28 -30.23 -51.05
CA GLN A 244 25.53 -29.57 -51.45
C GLN A 244 26.76 -30.20 -50.80
N ARG A 245 26.69 -30.58 -49.52
CA ARG A 245 27.79 -31.28 -48.84
C ARG A 245 28.03 -32.67 -49.42
N GLU A 246 26.97 -33.40 -49.76
CA GLU A 246 27.08 -34.70 -50.42
C GLU A 246 27.67 -34.58 -51.84
N GLN A 247 27.30 -33.54 -52.59
CA GLN A 247 27.88 -33.26 -53.91
C GLN A 247 29.36 -32.90 -53.80
N ALA A 248 29.74 -32.01 -52.88
CA ALA A 248 31.15 -31.66 -52.66
C ALA A 248 31.99 -32.90 -52.28
N MET A 249 31.47 -33.78 -51.42
CA MET A 249 32.15 -35.03 -51.08
C MET A 249 32.29 -35.96 -52.29
N ARG A 250 31.27 -36.07 -53.14
CA ARG A 250 31.34 -36.85 -54.39
C ARG A 250 32.39 -36.30 -55.35
N ASP A 251 32.47 -34.98 -55.48
CA ASP A 251 33.45 -34.30 -56.33
C ASP A 251 34.88 -34.49 -55.80
N GLU A 252 35.09 -34.41 -54.48
CA GLU A 252 36.38 -34.71 -53.86
C GLU A 252 36.80 -36.17 -54.07
N ILE A 253 35.89 -37.13 -53.91
CA ILE A 253 36.16 -38.55 -54.18
C ILE A 253 36.52 -38.76 -55.66
N ALA A 254 35.80 -38.11 -56.59
CA ALA A 254 36.07 -38.20 -58.01
C ALA A 254 37.41 -37.54 -58.41
N ALA A 255 37.77 -36.43 -57.75
CA ALA A 255 39.07 -35.80 -57.93
C ALA A 255 40.19 -36.70 -57.39
N TRP A 256 39.97 -37.35 -56.25
CA TRP A 256 40.94 -38.26 -55.65
C TRP A 256 41.13 -39.54 -56.47
N THR A 257 40.06 -40.11 -57.04
CA THR A 257 40.18 -41.26 -57.96
C THR A 257 40.92 -40.89 -59.24
N ARG A 258 40.62 -39.75 -59.85
CA ARG A 258 41.38 -39.24 -61.01
C ARG A 258 42.86 -39.01 -60.69
N PHE A 259 43.15 -38.43 -59.52
CA PHE A 259 44.52 -38.25 -59.05
C PHE A 259 45.25 -39.58 -58.85
N LYS A 260 44.55 -40.59 -58.31
CA LYS A 260 45.07 -41.94 -58.09
C LYS A 260 45.37 -42.65 -59.42
N GLU A 261 44.47 -42.55 -60.40
CA GLU A 261 44.65 -43.07 -61.76
C GLU A 261 45.81 -42.38 -62.49
N ALA A 262 45.93 -41.05 -62.40
CA ALA A 262 47.00 -40.29 -63.06
C ALA A 262 48.40 -40.61 -62.51
N ASN A 263 48.51 -41.02 -61.24
CA ASN A 263 49.79 -41.29 -60.58
C ASN A 263 50.10 -42.79 -60.40
N ASN A 264 49.31 -43.71 -60.98
CA ASN A 264 49.50 -45.17 -60.87
C ASN A 264 49.67 -45.67 -59.42
N LEU A 265 49.02 -45.00 -58.47
CA LEU A 265 49.01 -45.42 -57.08
C LEU A 265 47.94 -46.51 -56.93
N LYS A 266 48.33 -47.75 -56.62
CA LYS A 266 47.38 -48.84 -56.31
C LYS A 266 46.62 -48.58 -55.03
#